data_AF-A0A1Q9NKA1-F1
#
_entry.id   AF-A0A1Q9NKA1-F1
#
_cell.length_a   1.000
_cell.length_b   1.000
_cell.length_c   1.000
_cell.angle_alpha   90.00
_cell.angle_beta   90.00
_cell.angle_gamma   90.00
#
_symmetry.space_group_name_H-M   'P 1'
#
loop_
_entity.id
_entity.type
_entity.pdbx_description
1 polymer ?
#
loop_
_entity_poly.entity_id
_entity_poly.type
_entity_poly.pdbx_seq_one_letter_code
_entity_poly.pdbx_strand_id
1 'polypeptide(L)'
;MIQITKNIETEIIQEIITGYTSCRTFFLTYTNKDYEIHTRARKEFLITLCQSFYNKFKDHSEYFRIKDVQNYFQSNYYIPLNFGNNNFDFPHTFSVFMDQTQDINITPVSVSGLATLDDYIKGEQKNKTLIEFILDFLRRLDRVVIGLRRREIKVLETLTDKDFLFEDSKGNKRTTIPTNEEILQKLEFSNKRAKKIERAEILLRKTGIIAFQGLFNLNRIGYCYIFQDNPDNVINKDIFNKKNIKTPLIECIPLPDLKNHFEPPYTQMITKWYWNVNLHHYRAGEENPWKDFSIPNFLKTSSFPKKCVHWPLTYVNVYLTGDSDKKFWEFISTTKSNTLIIDNILDRNVHKSTILNNEFLSSNHMYLYPVINNIGLDFKVSIRFSTKKKNLFMNIVKSLLHFPIAHVFSNEEFGEGFSYIHVPRHTVSYLFEAFEDLKRELAFKSNIQVLI
;
A
#
# COMPACT_ATOMS: atom_id res chain seq x y z
N MET A 1 -26.86 4.87 27.70
CA MET A 1 -25.65 4.22 27.11
C MET A 1 -25.16 4.96 25.86
N ILE A 2 -25.97 5.14 24.81
CA ILE A 2 -25.54 5.81 23.55
C ILE A 2 -24.99 7.24 23.75
N GLN A 3 -25.55 8.01 24.68
CA GLN A 3 -25.15 9.41 24.92
C GLN A 3 -23.85 9.57 25.72
N ILE A 4 -23.44 8.55 26.49
CA ILE A 4 -22.18 8.53 27.26
C ILE A 4 -21.01 8.17 26.34
N THR A 5 -21.19 7.19 25.45
CA THR A 5 -20.17 6.78 24.47
C THR A 5 -19.86 7.89 23.45
N LYS A 6 -20.86 8.68 23.06
CA LYS A 6 -20.65 9.84 22.17
C LYS A 6 -19.79 10.94 22.82
N ASN A 7 -19.84 11.06 24.15
CA ASN A 7 -19.06 12.05 24.88
C ASN A 7 -17.57 11.66 24.94
N ILE A 8 -17.27 10.39 25.28
CA ILE A 8 -15.88 9.93 25.38
C ILE A 8 -15.16 9.91 24.03
N GLU A 9 -15.83 9.49 22.94
CA GLU A 9 -15.22 9.53 21.61
C GLU A 9 -14.86 10.95 21.18
N THR A 10 -15.73 11.91 21.49
CA THR A 10 -15.47 13.33 21.23
C THR A 10 -14.26 13.82 22.01
N GLU A 11 -14.13 13.43 23.28
CA GLU A 11 -12.96 13.77 24.10
C GLU A 11 -11.67 13.15 23.58
N ILE A 12 -11.70 11.89 23.13
CA ILE A 12 -10.55 11.21 22.50
C ILE A 12 -10.14 11.95 21.22
N ILE A 13 -11.10 12.32 20.36
CA ILE A 13 -10.83 13.10 19.14
C ILE A 13 -10.13 14.42 19.49
N GLN A 14 -10.61 15.14 20.51
CA GLN A 14 -10.00 16.40 20.95
C GLN A 14 -8.59 16.20 21.51
N GLU A 15 -8.33 15.10 22.22
CA GLU A 15 -6.99 14.79 22.70
C GLU A 15 -6.04 14.43 21.55
N ILE A 16 -6.52 13.73 20.51
CA ILE A 16 -5.74 13.47 19.30
C ILE A 16 -5.40 14.78 18.57
N ILE A 17 -6.36 15.70 18.44
CA ILE A 17 -6.16 17.04 17.86
C ILE A 17 -5.12 17.84 18.67
N THR A 18 -5.23 17.80 19.99
CA THR A 18 -4.30 18.49 20.90
C THR A 18 -2.90 17.89 20.80
N GLY A 19 -2.79 16.56 20.76
CA GLY A 19 -1.53 15.86 20.57
C GLY A 19 -0.88 16.14 19.21
N TYR A 20 -1.68 16.19 18.14
CA TYR A 20 -1.23 16.60 16.81
C TYR A 20 -0.62 18.01 16.85
N THR A 21 -1.35 18.97 17.41
CA THR A 21 -0.92 20.38 17.51
C THR A 21 0.33 20.51 18.37
N SER A 22 0.41 19.75 19.47
CA SER A 22 1.57 19.73 20.35
C SER A 22 2.80 19.18 19.64
N CYS A 23 2.65 18.09 18.87
CA CYS A 23 3.72 17.56 18.03
C CYS A 23 4.16 18.57 16.97
N ARG A 24 3.22 19.26 16.29
CA ARG A 24 3.55 20.32 15.32
C ARG A 24 4.42 21.40 15.97
N THR A 25 4.01 21.93 17.12
CA THR A 25 4.78 22.97 17.84
C THR A 25 6.16 22.47 18.28
N PHE A 26 6.23 21.29 18.88
CA PHE A 26 7.49 20.70 19.35
C PHE A 26 8.48 20.50 18.19
N PHE A 27 8.06 19.83 17.12
CA PHE A 27 8.95 19.51 16.00
C PHE A 27 9.24 20.68 15.06
N LEU A 28 8.47 21.79 15.13
CA LEU A 28 8.86 23.07 14.53
C LEU A 28 9.95 23.78 15.34
N THR A 29 9.97 23.60 16.67
CA THR A 29 10.91 24.26 17.57
C THR A 29 12.29 23.57 17.55
N TYR A 30 12.29 22.23 17.55
CA TYR A 30 13.51 21.44 17.56
C TYR A 30 13.86 20.98 16.14
N THR A 31 14.96 21.50 15.61
CA THR A 31 15.48 21.15 14.28
C THR A 31 16.59 20.10 14.37
N ASN A 32 17.20 19.75 13.24
CA ASN A 32 18.33 18.83 13.19
C ASN A 32 19.64 19.42 13.75
N LYS A 33 19.67 20.73 14.07
CA LYS A 33 20.77 21.33 14.84
C LYS A 33 20.73 20.72 16.25
N ASP A 34 21.87 20.22 16.74
CA ASP A 34 21.98 19.58 18.06
C ASP A 34 21.05 18.36 18.28
N TYR A 35 20.82 17.56 17.24
CA TYR A 35 19.92 16.38 17.28
C TYR A 35 20.21 15.38 18.43
N GLU A 36 21.46 15.28 18.88
CA GLU A 36 21.86 14.43 20.01
C GLU A 36 21.25 14.93 21.33
N ILE A 37 21.22 16.25 21.54
CA ILE A 37 20.57 16.90 22.70
C ILE A 37 19.05 16.74 22.60
N HIS A 38 18.50 16.89 21.39
CA HIS A 38 17.05 16.85 21.16
C HIS A 38 16.46 15.43 21.18
N THR A 39 17.28 14.38 21.06
CA THR A 39 16.82 12.99 21.15
C THR A 39 16.22 12.68 22.52
N ARG A 40 16.82 13.17 23.61
CA ARG A 40 16.28 13.00 24.96
C ARG A 40 15.00 13.81 25.16
N ALA A 41 15.02 15.08 24.77
CA ALA A 41 13.83 15.95 24.84
C ALA A 41 12.64 15.37 24.06
N ARG A 42 12.88 14.80 22.87
CA ARG A 42 11.87 14.10 22.08
C ARG A 42 11.27 12.92 22.82
N LYS A 43 12.10 12.06 23.43
CA LYS A 43 11.62 10.90 24.19
C LYS A 43 10.75 11.34 25.37
N GLU A 44 11.24 12.28 26.16
CA GLU A 44 10.52 12.84 27.31
C GLU A 44 9.19 13.47 26.88
N PHE A 45 9.18 14.24 25.79
CA PHE A 45 7.97 14.82 25.21
C PHE A 45 6.94 13.76 24.78
N LEU A 46 7.36 12.75 24.00
CA LEU A 46 6.45 11.70 23.51
C LEU A 46 5.91 10.83 24.67
N ILE A 47 6.75 10.50 25.66
CA ILE A 47 6.32 9.79 26.87
C ILE A 47 5.28 10.62 27.63
N THR A 48 5.54 11.91 27.83
CA THR A 48 4.63 12.82 28.55
C THR A 48 3.28 12.91 27.83
N LEU A 49 3.30 13.02 26.50
CA LEU A 49 2.09 13.07 25.69
C LEU A 49 1.27 11.76 25.79
N CYS A 50 1.94 10.60 25.71
CA CYS A 50 1.29 9.30 25.91
C CYS A 50 0.75 9.16 27.33
N GLN A 51 1.53 9.54 28.34
CA GLN A 51 1.13 9.44 29.74
C GLN A 51 -0.09 10.32 30.05
N SER A 52 -0.16 11.53 29.50
CA SER A 52 -1.33 12.41 29.60
C SER A 52 -2.57 11.74 29.00
N PHE A 53 -2.46 11.23 27.77
CA PHE A 53 -3.54 10.53 27.08
C PHE A 53 -4.01 9.31 27.87
N TYR A 54 -3.08 8.46 28.31
CA TYR A 54 -3.40 7.25 29.08
C TYR A 54 -4.07 7.59 30.41
N ASN A 55 -3.56 8.54 31.18
CA ASN A 55 -4.14 8.92 32.47
C ASN A 55 -5.59 9.41 32.33
N LYS A 56 -5.92 10.07 31.22
CA LYS A 56 -7.26 10.57 30.93
C LYS A 56 -8.25 9.48 30.51
N PHE A 57 -7.78 8.44 29.80
CA PHE A 57 -8.64 7.43 29.19
C PHE A 57 -8.45 6.01 29.72
N LYS A 58 -7.58 5.77 30.72
CA LYS A 58 -7.26 4.43 31.26
C LYS A 58 -8.48 3.63 31.73
N ASP A 59 -9.53 4.30 32.18
CA ASP A 59 -10.77 3.67 32.65
C ASP A 59 -11.65 3.18 31.47
N HIS A 60 -11.30 3.54 30.24
CA HIS A 60 -11.94 3.13 28.99
C HIS A 60 -11.06 2.14 28.21
N SER A 61 -10.79 0.99 28.84
CA SER A 61 -9.86 -0.03 28.33
C SER A 61 -10.19 -0.56 26.93
N GLU A 62 -11.46 -0.48 26.52
CA GLU A 62 -11.96 -0.89 25.22
C GLU A 62 -11.33 -0.14 24.04
N TYR A 63 -10.78 1.06 24.27
CA TYR A 63 -10.08 1.83 23.24
C TYR A 63 -8.59 1.48 23.11
N PHE A 64 -8.02 0.64 23.98
CA PHE A 64 -6.61 0.22 23.90
C PHE A 64 -6.48 -1.20 23.37
N ARG A 65 -5.51 -1.41 22.46
CA ARG A 65 -5.25 -2.73 21.88
C ARG A 65 -4.45 -3.66 22.79
N ILE A 66 -3.72 -3.09 23.73
CA ILE A 66 -2.81 -3.80 24.62
C ILE A 66 -3.27 -3.65 26.06
N LYS A 67 -3.02 -4.67 26.89
CA LYS A 67 -3.41 -4.66 28.31
C LYS A 67 -2.49 -3.79 29.16
N ASP A 68 -1.18 -3.93 28.96
CA ASP A 68 -0.16 -3.18 29.70
C ASP A 68 0.29 -1.94 28.93
N VAL A 69 -0.62 -0.96 28.84
CA VAL A 69 -0.43 0.27 28.07
C VAL A 69 0.75 1.09 28.61
N GLN A 70 0.89 1.17 29.93
CA GLN A 70 1.89 2.00 30.59
C GLN A 70 3.32 1.55 30.28
N ASN A 71 3.65 0.28 30.49
CA ASN A 71 4.99 -0.22 30.19
C ASN A 71 5.29 -0.17 28.68
N TYR A 72 4.26 -0.32 27.86
CA TYR A 72 4.41 -0.27 26.41
C TYR A 72 4.82 1.12 25.91
N PHE A 73 4.12 2.19 26.30
CA PHE A 73 4.48 3.52 25.80
C PHE A 73 5.79 4.05 26.38
N GLN A 74 6.21 3.59 27.56
CA GLN A 74 7.54 3.90 28.11
C GLN A 74 8.68 3.40 27.23
N SER A 75 8.46 2.27 26.55
CA SER A 75 9.46 1.65 25.66
C SER A 75 9.31 2.10 24.21
N ASN A 76 8.08 2.27 23.74
CA ASN A 76 7.77 2.46 22.31
C ASN A 76 7.41 3.90 21.95
N TYR A 77 7.12 4.76 22.94
CA TYR A 77 6.74 6.17 22.75
C TYR A 77 5.43 6.38 21.99
N TYR A 78 4.52 5.41 22.05
CA TYR A 78 3.16 5.51 21.52
C TYR A 78 2.18 4.55 22.21
N ILE A 79 0.89 4.80 22.03
CA ILE A 79 -0.24 4.01 22.51
C ILE A 79 -1.04 3.49 21.31
N PRO A 80 -1.17 2.17 21.13
CA PRO A 80 -1.99 1.60 20.07
C PRO A 80 -3.47 1.62 20.47
N LEU A 81 -4.29 2.34 19.69
CA LEU A 81 -5.73 2.42 19.87
C LEU A 81 -6.46 1.33 19.07
N ASN A 82 -7.58 0.84 19.61
CA ASN A 82 -8.48 -0.07 18.91
C ASN A 82 -9.25 0.68 17.82
N PHE A 83 -9.05 0.28 16.57
CA PHE A 83 -9.72 0.87 15.41
C PHE A 83 -10.01 -0.20 14.33
N GLY A 84 -11.10 -0.94 14.50
CA GLY A 84 -11.47 -2.03 13.58
C GLY A 84 -10.34 -3.06 13.41
N ASN A 85 -9.93 -3.33 12.17
CA ASN A 85 -8.77 -4.18 11.87
C ASN A 85 -7.47 -3.38 11.63
N ASN A 86 -7.52 -2.05 11.77
CA ASN A 86 -6.42 -1.15 11.45
C ASN A 86 -5.78 -0.62 12.74
N ASN A 87 -4.56 -0.12 12.63
CA ASN A 87 -3.83 0.43 13.77
C ASN A 87 -3.86 1.96 13.71
N PHE A 88 -4.25 2.61 14.81
CA PHE A 88 -3.96 4.03 15.04
C PHE A 88 -3.07 4.13 16.26
N ASP A 89 -1.81 4.49 16.05
CA ASP A 89 -0.76 4.50 17.05
C ASP A 89 -0.52 5.95 17.49
N PHE A 90 -1.15 6.38 18.58
CA PHE A 90 -1.04 7.78 19.05
C PHE A 90 0.28 8.00 19.83
N PRO A 91 1.07 9.05 19.56
CA PRO A 91 1.01 10.00 18.45
C PRO A 91 1.83 9.54 17.21
N HIS A 92 2.41 8.34 17.25
CA HIS A 92 3.31 7.81 16.22
C HIS A 92 2.80 7.98 14.79
N THR A 93 1.52 7.68 14.55
CA THR A 93 0.82 7.78 13.26
C THR A 93 1.06 9.11 12.54
N PHE A 94 1.21 10.23 13.24
CA PHE A 94 1.47 11.54 12.62
C PHE A 94 2.80 12.16 12.99
N SER A 95 3.35 11.86 14.17
CA SER A 95 4.62 12.41 14.65
C SER A 95 5.79 12.08 13.72
N VAL A 96 5.78 10.90 13.08
CA VAL A 96 6.84 10.44 12.18
C VAL A 96 7.04 11.35 10.96
N PHE A 97 5.99 12.04 10.51
CA PHE A 97 6.03 12.97 9.37
C PHE A 97 6.51 14.38 9.76
N MET A 98 6.53 14.69 11.06
CA MET A 98 6.92 15.99 11.63
C MET A 98 8.34 15.95 12.20
N ASP A 99 8.79 14.78 12.64
CA ASP A 99 10.00 14.59 13.42
C ASP A 99 11.29 14.94 12.66
N GLN A 100 11.86 16.10 13.00
CA GLN A 100 13.14 16.57 12.48
C GLN A 100 14.30 16.50 13.48
N THR A 101 14.07 15.98 14.69
CA THR A 101 15.09 15.97 15.78
C THR A 101 16.05 14.78 15.67
N GLN A 102 16.27 14.29 14.45
CA GLN A 102 17.08 13.12 14.14
C GLN A 102 18.19 13.50 13.17
N ASP A 103 19.12 12.57 12.92
CA ASP A 103 20.18 12.78 11.94
C ASP A 103 19.57 13.28 10.61
N ILE A 104 20.08 14.42 10.12
CA ILE A 104 19.64 15.05 8.87
C ILE A 104 19.62 14.07 7.69
N ASN A 105 20.47 13.04 7.74
CA ASN A 105 20.58 12.05 6.70
C ASN A 105 19.47 10.99 6.71
N ILE A 106 18.67 10.89 7.79
CA ILE A 106 17.51 9.99 7.93
C ILE A 106 16.19 10.74 8.05
N THR A 107 16.20 12.07 7.88
CA THR A 107 15.00 12.90 7.82
C THR A 107 14.73 13.35 6.38
N PRO A 108 13.46 13.62 6.02
CA PRO A 108 13.09 14.17 4.73
C PRO A 108 13.82 15.49 4.42
N VAL A 109 13.90 15.84 3.13
CA VAL A 109 14.60 17.07 2.68
C VAL A 109 13.89 18.34 3.15
N SER A 110 12.57 18.29 3.25
CA SER A 110 11.69 19.36 3.68
C SER A 110 10.69 18.81 4.68
N VAL A 111 10.08 19.70 5.48
CA VAL A 111 8.91 19.33 6.28
C VAL A 111 7.87 18.74 5.32
N SER A 112 7.37 17.55 5.63
CA SER A 112 6.37 16.87 4.81
C SER A 112 5.16 17.78 4.60
N GLY A 113 4.53 17.72 3.43
CA GLY A 113 3.40 18.58 3.04
C GLY A 113 2.12 18.35 3.87
N LEU A 114 2.13 18.75 5.15
CA LEU A 114 1.06 18.49 6.12
C LEU A 114 -0.09 19.50 6.05
N ALA A 115 -0.07 20.46 5.14
CA ALA A 115 -1.08 21.53 5.07
C ALA A 115 -2.53 21.00 5.00
N THR A 116 -2.79 19.95 4.21
CA THR A 116 -4.13 19.34 4.13
C THR A 116 -4.57 18.72 5.46
N LEU A 117 -3.62 18.22 6.25
CA LEU A 117 -3.88 17.65 7.57
C LEU A 117 -4.01 18.76 8.63
N ASP A 118 -3.20 19.82 8.55
CA ASP A 118 -3.31 21.01 9.37
C ASP A 118 -4.71 21.65 9.21
N ASP A 119 -5.20 21.81 7.98
CA ASP A 119 -6.53 22.36 7.68
C ASP A 119 -7.66 21.47 8.22
N TYR A 120 -7.48 20.15 8.10
CA TYR A 120 -8.42 19.19 8.67
C TYR A 120 -8.51 19.30 10.18
N ILE A 121 -7.37 19.37 10.86
CA ILE A 121 -7.30 19.45 12.32
C ILE A 121 -7.88 20.78 12.84
N LYS A 122 -7.72 21.87 12.09
CA LYS A 122 -8.31 23.18 12.42
C LYS A 122 -9.82 23.27 12.14
N GLY A 123 -10.35 22.43 11.25
CA GLY A 123 -11.77 22.40 10.91
C GLY A 123 -12.66 21.86 12.04
N GLU A 124 -13.95 22.21 12.03
CA GLU A 124 -14.90 21.68 13.02
C GLU A 124 -15.09 20.17 12.85
N GLN A 125 -14.68 19.39 13.85
CA GLN A 125 -14.92 17.93 13.92
C GLN A 125 -16.17 17.57 14.71
N LYS A 126 -17.10 18.51 14.87
CA LYS A 126 -18.33 18.32 15.64
C LYS A 126 -19.15 17.18 15.02
N ASN A 127 -19.69 16.31 15.88
CA ASN A 127 -20.56 15.18 15.54
C ASN A 127 -19.93 13.98 14.81
N LYS A 128 -18.60 13.92 14.65
CA LYS A 128 -17.95 12.70 14.14
C LYS A 128 -17.78 11.66 15.25
N THR A 129 -18.01 10.40 14.90
CA THR A 129 -17.52 9.26 15.69
C THR A 129 -16.00 9.16 15.61
N LEU A 130 -15.37 8.49 16.58
CA LEU A 130 -13.91 8.27 16.55
C LEU A 130 -13.47 7.56 15.27
N ILE A 131 -14.29 6.62 14.79
CA ILE A 131 -14.01 5.86 13.57
C ILE A 131 -13.99 6.76 12.33
N GLU A 132 -15.02 7.59 12.16
CA GLU A 132 -15.11 8.53 11.04
C GLU A 132 -13.95 9.50 11.05
N PHE A 133 -13.61 10.03 12.24
CA PHE A 133 -12.47 10.93 12.40
C PHE A 133 -11.15 10.28 11.99
N ILE A 134 -10.87 9.06 12.47
CA ILE A 134 -9.62 8.34 12.14
C ILE A 134 -9.56 7.99 10.65
N LEU A 135 -10.64 7.50 10.05
CA LEU A 135 -10.68 7.21 8.60
C LEU A 135 -10.38 8.45 7.77
N ASP A 136 -11.00 9.58 8.12
CA ASP A 136 -10.77 10.85 7.47
C ASP A 136 -9.34 11.37 7.67
N PHE A 137 -8.78 11.17 8.86
CA PHE A 137 -7.40 11.54 9.19
C PHE A 137 -6.40 10.74 8.34
N LEU A 138 -6.52 9.40 8.34
CA LEU A 138 -5.63 8.51 7.59
C LEU A 138 -5.71 8.76 6.08
N ARG A 139 -6.91 8.99 5.53
CA ARG A 139 -7.08 9.35 4.11
C ARG A 139 -6.32 10.61 3.69
N ARG A 140 -6.13 11.56 4.61
CA ARG A 140 -5.36 12.78 4.37
C ARG A 140 -3.86 12.54 4.56
N LEU A 141 -3.50 11.72 5.55
CA LEU A 141 -2.13 11.30 5.78
C LEU A 141 -1.54 10.55 4.56
N ASP A 142 -2.32 9.67 3.93
CA ASP A 142 -1.94 8.93 2.71
C ASP A 142 -1.59 9.84 1.51
N ARG A 143 -1.98 11.12 1.57
CA ARG A 143 -1.71 12.14 0.52
C ARG A 143 -0.48 12.98 0.80
N VAL A 144 0.20 12.76 1.93
CA VAL A 144 1.39 13.52 2.29
C VAL A 144 2.53 13.14 1.36
N VAL A 145 3.10 14.13 0.68
CA VAL A 145 4.28 13.92 -0.16
C VAL A 145 5.54 14.15 0.67
N ILE A 146 6.43 13.16 0.66
CA ILE A 146 7.72 13.24 1.33
C ILE A 146 8.80 13.50 0.28
N GLY A 147 9.49 14.63 0.41
CA GLY A 147 10.60 15.00 -0.47
C GLY A 147 11.81 14.09 -0.28
N LEU A 148 12.18 13.38 -1.33
CA LEU A 148 13.35 12.48 -1.36
C LEU A 148 14.57 13.14 -2.00
N ARG A 149 15.78 12.87 -1.49
CA ARG A 149 17.03 13.28 -2.19
C ARG A 149 17.32 12.26 -3.28
N ARG A 150 18.28 12.62 -4.14
CA ARG A 150 18.77 11.75 -5.22
C ARG A 150 19.23 10.37 -4.73
N ARG A 151 19.73 10.28 -3.49
CA ARG A 151 20.19 9.02 -2.90
C ARG A 151 19.00 8.11 -2.58
N GLU A 152 18.00 8.63 -1.89
CA GLU A 152 16.80 7.89 -1.52
C GLU A 152 16.05 7.40 -2.77
N ILE A 153 16.02 8.21 -3.82
CA ILE A 153 15.42 7.81 -5.10
C ILE A 153 16.17 6.65 -5.72
N LYS A 154 17.52 6.69 -5.78
CA LYS A 154 18.29 5.56 -6.30
C LYS A 154 18.04 4.28 -5.51
N VAL A 155 17.91 4.38 -4.19
CA VAL A 155 17.57 3.22 -3.35
C VAL A 155 16.15 2.75 -3.64
N LEU A 156 15.17 3.66 -3.75
CA LEU A 156 13.79 3.35 -4.06
C LEU A 156 13.63 2.70 -5.44
N GLU A 157 14.32 3.19 -6.47
CA GLU A 157 14.37 2.61 -7.82
C GLU A 157 14.94 1.20 -7.82
N THR A 158 15.98 0.94 -7.01
CA THR A 158 16.53 -0.41 -6.82
C THR A 158 15.52 -1.31 -6.09
N LEU A 159 14.92 -0.81 -5.02
CA LEU A 159 13.93 -1.53 -4.21
C LEU A 159 12.57 -1.69 -4.91
N THR A 160 12.42 -1.17 -6.12
CA THR A 160 11.24 -1.36 -6.98
C THR A 160 11.60 -2.03 -8.30
N ASP A 161 12.87 -2.38 -8.49
CA ASP A 161 13.35 -3.11 -9.65
C ASP A 161 12.89 -4.57 -9.56
N LYS A 162 12.08 -4.98 -10.53
CA LYS A 162 11.48 -6.31 -10.48
C LYS A 162 12.49 -7.47 -10.50
N ASP A 163 13.62 -7.29 -11.18
CA ASP A 163 14.60 -8.34 -11.38
C ASP A 163 15.45 -8.47 -10.11
N PHE A 164 15.75 -7.34 -9.46
CA PHE A 164 16.39 -7.30 -8.15
C PHE A 164 15.54 -7.94 -7.04
N LEU A 165 14.22 -7.74 -7.08
CA LEU A 165 13.30 -8.32 -6.10
C LEU A 165 12.93 -9.78 -6.39
N PHE A 166 13.29 -10.31 -7.56
CA PHE A 166 12.95 -11.68 -7.95
C PHE A 166 13.91 -12.71 -7.37
N GLU A 167 15.21 -12.40 -7.35
CA GLU A 167 16.26 -13.33 -6.93
C GLU A 167 17.20 -12.71 -5.88
N ASP A 168 17.72 -13.56 -5.01
CA ASP A 168 18.74 -13.20 -4.03
C ASP A 168 20.13 -13.13 -4.67
N SER A 169 21.12 -12.63 -3.93
CA SER A 169 22.53 -12.60 -4.35
C SER A 169 23.12 -13.97 -4.72
N LYS A 170 22.44 -15.08 -4.40
CA LYS A 170 22.84 -16.46 -4.74
C LYS A 170 22.04 -17.03 -5.92
N GLY A 171 21.13 -16.25 -6.51
CA GLY A 171 20.26 -16.67 -7.62
C GLY A 171 19.01 -17.47 -7.19
N ASN A 172 18.74 -17.59 -5.89
CA ASN A 172 17.52 -18.25 -5.41
C ASN A 172 16.35 -17.27 -5.45
N LYS A 173 15.12 -17.79 -5.53
CA LYS A 173 13.92 -16.94 -5.42
C LYS A 173 13.91 -16.21 -4.08
N ARG A 174 13.69 -14.90 -4.16
CA ARG A 174 13.76 -14.02 -2.99
C ARG A 174 12.51 -14.18 -2.12
N THR A 175 12.74 -14.54 -0.86
CA THR A 175 11.71 -14.66 0.18
C THR A 175 11.88 -13.63 1.29
N THR A 176 13.04 -12.99 1.32
CA THR A 176 13.44 -12.00 2.31
C THR A 176 13.66 -10.64 1.65
N ILE A 177 13.51 -9.61 2.46
CA ILE A 177 13.77 -8.24 2.06
C ILE A 177 15.27 -8.06 1.72
N PRO A 178 15.62 -7.33 0.63
CA PRO A 178 17.02 -7.08 0.30
C PRO A 178 17.82 -6.42 1.42
N THR A 179 19.03 -6.90 1.67
CA THR A 179 19.92 -6.29 2.68
C THR A 179 20.60 -5.02 2.16
N ASN A 180 21.14 -4.22 3.08
CA ASN A 180 21.93 -3.04 2.72
C ASN A 180 23.15 -3.37 1.85
N GLU A 181 23.78 -4.53 2.06
CA GLU A 181 24.88 -5.01 1.23
C GLU A 181 24.42 -5.32 -0.20
N GLU A 182 23.27 -5.99 -0.37
CA GLU A 182 22.72 -6.31 -1.69
C GLU A 182 22.35 -5.04 -2.47
N ILE A 183 21.76 -4.04 -1.81
CA ILE A 183 21.45 -2.75 -2.41
C ILE A 183 22.73 -2.03 -2.83
N LEU A 184 23.76 -2.03 -1.97
CA LEU A 184 25.06 -1.42 -2.26
C LEU A 184 25.73 -2.06 -3.50
N GLN A 185 25.71 -3.40 -3.58
CA GLN A 185 26.24 -4.15 -4.72
C GLN A 185 25.47 -3.84 -6.01
N LYS A 186 24.13 -3.84 -5.96
CA LYS A 186 23.29 -3.53 -7.12
C LYS A 186 23.49 -2.11 -7.65
N LEU A 187 23.77 -1.16 -6.76
CA LEU A 187 24.10 0.23 -7.11
C LEU A 187 25.55 0.43 -7.56
N GLU A 188 26.38 -0.63 -7.55
CA GLU A 188 27.81 -0.58 -7.86
C GLU A 188 28.57 0.45 -7.01
N PHE A 189 28.16 0.60 -5.75
CA PHE A 189 28.77 1.55 -4.83
C PHE A 189 29.85 0.89 -3.96
N SER A 190 30.94 1.61 -3.72
CA SER A 190 31.97 1.17 -2.77
C SER A 190 31.43 1.11 -1.34
N ASN A 191 31.99 0.24 -0.48
CA ASN A 191 31.66 0.12 0.95
C ASN A 191 31.70 1.45 1.73
N LYS A 192 32.46 2.46 1.26
CA LYS A 192 32.46 3.82 1.82
C LYS A 192 31.06 4.48 1.82
N ARG A 193 30.10 3.96 1.05
CA ARG A 193 28.73 4.45 0.95
C ARG A 193 27.70 3.62 1.73
N ALA A 194 28.11 2.55 2.42
CA ALA A 194 27.19 1.66 3.15
C ALA A 194 26.26 2.41 4.12
N LYS A 195 26.83 3.23 5.02
CA LYS A 195 26.04 4.08 5.93
C LYS A 195 25.08 5.02 5.22
N LYS A 196 25.41 5.49 4.02
CA LYS A 196 24.51 6.36 3.24
C LYS A 196 23.30 5.58 2.72
N ILE A 197 23.50 4.34 2.28
CA ILE A 197 22.43 3.45 1.82
C ILE A 197 21.52 3.05 2.98
N GLU A 198 22.11 2.61 4.08
CA GLU A 198 21.39 2.28 5.32
C GLU A 198 20.47 3.43 5.76
N ARG A 199 21.00 4.66 5.81
CA ARG A 199 20.23 5.85 6.18
C ARG A 199 19.07 6.14 5.23
N ALA A 200 19.26 5.92 3.93
CA ALA A 200 18.20 6.09 2.93
C ALA A 200 17.12 5.02 3.08
N GLU A 201 17.51 3.77 3.30
CA GLU A 201 16.57 2.67 3.54
C GLU A 201 15.73 2.93 4.81
N ILE A 202 16.39 3.33 5.91
CA ILE A 202 15.72 3.67 7.17
C ILE A 202 14.67 4.76 6.96
N LEU A 203 15.01 5.83 6.22
CA LEU A 203 14.04 6.88 5.90
C LEU A 203 12.83 6.30 5.15
N LEU A 204 13.08 5.58 4.05
CA LEU A 204 12.02 5.07 3.17
C LEU A 204 11.05 4.14 3.93
N ARG A 205 11.56 3.27 4.79
CA ARG A 205 10.74 2.36 5.61
C ARG A 205 10.01 3.07 6.73
N LYS A 206 10.72 3.87 7.52
CA LYS A 206 10.16 4.54 8.70
C LYS A 206 9.03 5.50 8.34
N THR A 207 9.12 6.11 7.16
CA THR A 207 8.08 7.02 6.64
C THR A 207 6.99 6.30 5.84
N GLY A 208 7.04 4.96 5.75
CA GLY A 208 6.08 4.15 5.01
C GLY A 208 6.09 4.39 3.49
N ILE A 209 7.13 5.04 2.95
CA ILE A 209 7.27 5.26 1.50
C ILE A 209 7.40 3.93 0.79
N ILE A 210 8.15 2.99 1.36
CA ILE A 210 8.23 1.63 0.85
C ILE A 210 7.91 0.63 1.96
N ALA A 211 7.08 -0.34 1.61
CA ALA A 211 6.83 -1.56 2.37
C ALA A 211 6.89 -2.76 1.42
N PHE A 212 7.09 -3.95 1.95
CA PHE A 212 7.16 -5.18 1.17
C PHE A 212 6.05 -6.15 1.52
N GLN A 213 5.42 -6.66 0.47
CA GLN A 213 4.39 -7.69 0.55
C GLN A 213 4.75 -8.87 -0.33
N GLY A 214 4.58 -10.10 0.16
CA GLY A 214 4.59 -11.30 -0.66
C GLY A 214 3.30 -11.37 -1.47
N LEU A 215 3.40 -11.19 -2.79
CA LEU A 215 2.29 -11.29 -3.72
C LEU A 215 2.23 -12.71 -4.27
N PHE A 216 1.13 -13.42 -4.02
CA PHE A 216 0.97 -14.81 -4.43
C PHE A 216 0.24 -14.93 -5.77
N ASN A 217 0.80 -15.73 -6.68
CA ASN A 217 0.07 -16.24 -7.83
C ASN A 217 -0.69 -17.51 -7.41
N LEU A 218 -1.91 -17.32 -6.92
CA LEU A 218 -2.76 -18.39 -6.41
C LEU A 218 -3.22 -19.35 -7.52
N ASN A 219 -3.15 -18.96 -8.80
CA ASN A 219 -3.49 -19.85 -9.91
C ASN A 219 -2.56 -21.06 -10.00
N ARG A 220 -1.32 -20.93 -9.52
CA ARG A 220 -0.35 -22.03 -9.48
C ARG A 220 -0.65 -23.10 -8.44
N ILE A 221 -1.63 -22.86 -7.57
CA ILE A 221 -2.01 -23.74 -6.46
C ILE A 221 -3.51 -24.06 -6.48
N GLY A 222 -4.13 -24.04 -7.67
CA GLY A 222 -5.50 -24.51 -7.87
C GLY A 222 -6.59 -23.45 -7.70
N TYR A 223 -6.27 -22.16 -7.87
CA TYR A 223 -7.28 -21.10 -7.98
C TYR A 223 -7.49 -20.59 -9.41
N CYS A 224 -8.64 -19.96 -9.61
CA CYS A 224 -8.86 -19.10 -10.76
C CYS A 224 -9.23 -17.69 -10.31
N TYR A 225 -8.81 -16.73 -11.12
CA TYR A 225 -9.15 -15.32 -10.94
C TYR A 225 -10.35 -15.02 -11.83
N ILE A 226 -11.38 -14.44 -11.24
CA ILE A 226 -12.60 -14.02 -11.93
C ILE A 226 -12.86 -12.55 -11.68
N PHE A 227 -13.48 -11.91 -12.65
CA PHE A 227 -14.04 -10.59 -12.56
C PHE A 227 -15.55 -10.71 -12.36
N GLN A 228 -16.11 -9.98 -11.40
CA GLN A 228 -17.55 -9.96 -11.12
C GLN A 228 -18.14 -8.56 -11.22
N ASP A 229 -19.26 -8.46 -11.93
CA ASP A 229 -19.96 -7.20 -12.19
C ASP A 229 -20.95 -6.76 -11.11
N ASN A 230 -21.51 -7.70 -10.37
CA ASN A 230 -22.49 -7.40 -9.32
C ASN A 230 -22.33 -8.35 -8.12
N PRO A 231 -21.59 -7.95 -7.07
CA PRO A 231 -21.35 -8.81 -5.91
C PRO A 231 -22.61 -9.11 -5.09
N ASP A 232 -23.71 -8.35 -5.28
CA ASP A 232 -24.95 -8.53 -4.52
C ASP A 232 -25.79 -9.74 -4.99
N ASN A 233 -25.49 -10.33 -6.16
CA ASN A 233 -26.31 -11.37 -6.79
C ASN A 233 -25.89 -12.83 -6.49
N VAL A 234 -24.76 -13.07 -5.81
CA VAL A 234 -24.28 -14.45 -5.58
C VAL A 234 -24.63 -14.94 -4.18
N ILE A 235 -25.51 -15.95 -4.15
CA ILE A 235 -25.93 -16.69 -2.96
C ILE A 235 -24.83 -17.69 -2.58
N ASN A 236 -23.77 -17.21 -1.92
CA ASN A 236 -23.10 -17.96 -0.85
C ASN A 236 -22.10 -17.06 -0.14
N LYS A 237 -22.39 -16.76 1.12
CA LYS A 237 -21.52 -15.98 1.99
C LYS A 237 -20.46 -16.90 2.56
N ASP A 238 -19.40 -17.21 1.81
CA ASP A 238 -18.19 -17.74 2.42
C ASP A 238 -16.91 -17.27 1.71
N ILE A 239 -15.96 -16.87 2.57
CA ILE A 239 -14.54 -16.55 2.35
C ILE A 239 -14.13 -15.13 1.92
N PHE A 240 -14.90 -14.36 1.13
CA PHE A 240 -14.46 -13.00 0.73
C PHE A 240 -15.44 -11.86 1.03
N ASN A 241 -16.13 -11.89 2.17
CA ASN A 241 -17.09 -10.83 2.47
C ASN A 241 -16.46 -9.65 3.24
N LYS A 242 -16.27 -8.50 2.56
CA LYS A 242 -16.37 -7.17 3.19
C LYS A 242 -16.89 -6.08 2.22
N LYS A 243 -18.08 -5.61 2.60
CA LYS A 243 -18.73 -4.30 2.36
C LYS A 243 -19.30 -4.06 0.96
N ASN A 244 -20.52 -3.51 0.96
CA ASN A 244 -21.26 -2.90 -0.15
C ASN A 244 -20.36 -1.99 -0.99
N ILE A 245 -19.64 -2.57 -1.93
CA ILE A 245 -18.79 -1.84 -2.85
C ILE A 245 -19.46 -2.03 -4.22
N LYS A 246 -20.04 -0.96 -4.75
CA LYS A 246 -20.63 -0.89 -6.10
C LYS A 246 -19.58 -0.94 -7.23
N THR A 247 -18.38 -1.45 -6.95
CA THR A 247 -17.30 -1.56 -7.93
C THR A 247 -17.07 -3.01 -8.26
N PRO A 248 -16.74 -3.32 -9.52
CA PRO A 248 -16.32 -4.66 -9.90
C PRO A 248 -15.19 -5.16 -9.01
N LEU A 249 -15.31 -6.42 -8.62
CA LEU A 249 -14.36 -7.11 -7.75
C LEU A 249 -13.61 -8.15 -8.58
N ILE A 250 -12.29 -8.19 -8.41
CA ILE A 250 -11.52 -9.36 -8.79
C ILE A 250 -11.55 -10.33 -7.62
N GLU A 251 -12.15 -11.49 -7.85
CA GLU A 251 -12.18 -12.58 -6.89
C GLU A 251 -11.20 -13.67 -7.29
N CYS A 252 -10.70 -14.39 -6.28
CA CYS A 252 -9.86 -15.56 -6.45
C CYS A 252 -10.58 -16.75 -5.81
N ILE A 253 -11.09 -17.65 -6.64
CA ILE A 253 -11.96 -18.76 -6.22
C ILE A 253 -11.29 -20.12 -6.49
N PRO A 254 -11.44 -21.10 -5.59
CA PRO A 254 -10.90 -22.43 -5.80
C PRO A 254 -11.47 -23.04 -7.08
N LEU A 255 -10.63 -23.74 -7.86
CA LEU A 255 -11.08 -24.40 -9.09
C LEU A 255 -12.29 -25.35 -8.91
N PRO A 256 -12.40 -26.13 -7.81
CA PRO A 256 -13.58 -26.96 -7.58
C PRO A 256 -14.89 -26.15 -7.47
N ASP A 257 -14.81 -24.94 -6.93
CA ASP A 257 -15.97 -24.09 -6.64
C ASP A 257 -16.35 -23.20 -7.82
N LEU A 258 -15.54 -23.17 -8.88
CA LEU A 258 -15.74 -22.34 -10.06
C LEU A 258 -17.12 -22.53 -10.69
N LYS A 259 -17.63 -23.77 -10.77
CA LYS A 259 -18.96 -24.04 -11.33
C LYS A 259 -20.10 -23.36 -10.57
N ASN A 260 -19.91 -23.13 -9.26
CA ASN A 260 -20.93 -22.54 -8.40
C ASN A 260 -20.86 -21.00 -8.38
N HIS A 261 -19.76 -20.41 -8.86
CA HIS A 261 -19.49 -18.95 -8.83
C HIS A 261 -19.40 -18.33 -10.23
N PHE A 262 -19.36 -19.15 -11.28
CA PHE A 262 -19.23 -18.70 -12.66
C PHE A 262 -20.59 -18.63 -13.34
N GLU A 263 -21.18 -17.43 -13.36
CA GLU A 263 -22.43 -17.15 -14.07
C GLU A 263 -22.17 -16.13 -15.21
N PRO A 264 -21.96 -16.60 -16.45
CA PRO A 264 -21.95 -15.71 -17.60
C PRO A 264 -23.30 -14.98 -17.76
N PRO A 265 -23.33 -13.70 -18.18
CA PRO A 265 -22.21 -12.86 -18.60
C PRO A 265 -21.56 -12.05 -17.45
N TYR A 266 -22.07 -12.17 -16.23
CA TYR A 266 -21.71 -11.33 -15.08
C TYR A 266 -20.37 -11.69 -14.44
N THR A 267 -19.91 -12.92 -14.69
CA THR A 267 -18.59 -13.40 -14.30
C THR A 267 -17.73 -13.65 -15.53
N GLN A 268 -16.51 -13.12 -15.54
CA GLN A 268 -15.53 -13.36 -16.60
C GLN A 268 -14.23 -13.90 -16.02
N MET A 269 -13.65 -14.90 -16.66
CA MET A 269 -12.35 -15.45 -16.26
C MET A 269 -11.23 -14.51 -16.64
N ILE A 270 -10.25 -14.36 -15.75
CA ILE A 270 -9.03 -13.60 -16.00
C ILE A 270 -7.94 -14.60 -16.38
N THR A 271 -7.31 -14.41 -17.53
CA THR A 271 -6.30 -15.34 -18.06
C THR A 271 -4.88 -14.80 -17.99
N LYS A 272 -4.71 -13.48 -17.78
CA LYS A 272 -3.41 -12.85 -17.61
C LYS A 272 -3.46 -11.75 -16.56
N TRP A 273 -2.35 -11.59 -15.85
CA TRP A 273 -2.11 -10.48 -14.95
C TRP A 273 -0.76 -9.85 -15.25
N TYR A 274 -0.82 -8.57 -15.63
CA TYR A 274 0.34 -7.70 -15.80
C TYR A 274 0.42 -6.74 -14.64
N TRP A 275 1.63 -6.45 -14.17
CA TRP A 275 1.82 -5.34 -13.24
C TRP A 275 3.19 -4.71 -13.42
N ASN A 276 3.28 -3.45 -13.03
CA ASN A 276 4.50 -2.66 -13.12
C ASN A 276 4.54 -1.57 -12.05
N VAL A 277 5.74 -1.31 -11.55
CA VAL A 277 6.05 -0.18 -10.67
C VAL A 277 7.16 0.61 -11.34
N ASN A 278 6.85 1.81 -11.81
CA ASN A 278 7.68 2.58 -12.71
C ASN A 278 7.93 4.01 -12.21
N LEU A 279 9.12 4.22 -11.68
CA LEU A 279 9.53 5.51 -11.09
C LEU A 279 10.32 6.42 -12.04
N HIS A 280 10.42 6.10 -13.33
CA HIS A 280 11.30 6.82 -14.27
C HIS A 280 11.03 8.34 -14.42
N HIS A 281 9.81 8.78 -14.15
CA HIS A 281 9.43 10.21 -14.19
C HIS A 281 9.52 10.90 -12.82
N TYR A 282 9.87 10.18 -11.75
CA TYR A 282 9.94 10.73 -10.40
C TYR A 282 11.19 11.62 -10.22
N ARG A 283 11.00 12.88 -9.80
CA ARG A 283 12.07 13.88 -9.64
C ARG A 283 12.46 14.12 -8.17
N ALA A 284 13.77 14.24 -7.96
CA ALA A 284 14.37 14.45 -6.64
C ALA A 284 14.23 15.88 -6.13
N GLY A 285 13.81 16.02 -4.87
CA GLY A 285 13.82 17.31 -4.15
C GLY A 285 12.82 18.34 -4.68
N GLU A 286 11.82 17.92 -5.46
CA GLU A 286 10.80 18.81 -6.00
C GLU A 286 9.50 18.73 -5.19
N GLU A 287 8.74 19.83 -5.16
CA GLU A 287 7.44 19.90 -4.49
C GLU A 287 6.40 19.00 -5.18
N ASN A 288 6.43 18.92 -6.52
CA ASN A 288 5.68 17.96 -7.32
C ASN A 288 6.65 17.02 -8.06
N PRO A 289 7.05 15.88 -7.45
CA PRO A 289 7.99 14.94 -8.05
C PRO A 289 7.54 14.35 -9.39
N TRP A 290 6.25 14.44 -9.72
CA TRP A 290 5.65 13.86 -10.91
C TRP A 290 5.34 14.88 -12.00
N LYS A 291 5.77 16.14 -11.88
CA LYS A 291 5.39 17.22 -12.80
C LYS A 291 5.62 16.93 -14.30
N ASP A 292 6.57 16.06 -14.62
CA ASP A 292 6.94 15.70 -15.99
C ASP A 292 6.19 14.44 -16.50
N PHE A 293 5.36 13.81 -15.65
CA PHE A 293 4.59 12.64 -16.05
C PHE A 293 3.45 13.05 -16.98
N SER A 294 3.38 12.43 -18.15
CA SER A 294 2.31 12.63 -19.12
C SER A 294 1.47 11.36 -19.27
N ILE A 295 0.15 11.52 -19.44
CA ILE A 295 -0.74 10.40 -19.73
C ILE A 295 -0.32 9.71 -21.04
N PRO A 296 -0.07 8.40 -21.03
CA PRO A 296 0.23 7.65 -22.24
C PRO A 296 -0.91 7.73 -23.27
N ASN A 297 -0.56 7.80 -24.56
CA ASN A 297 -1.57 7.81 -25.61
C ASN A 297 -2.06 6.38 -25.89
N PHE A 298 -3.28 6.07 -25.46
CA PHE A 298 -3.88 4.74 -25.60
C PHE A 298 -4.21 4.34 -27.05
N LEU A 299 -4.37 5.31 -27.96
CA LEU A 299 -4.72 5.06 -29.37
C LEU A 299 -3.49 4.76 -30.22
N LYS A 300 -2.30 5.19 -29.78
CA LYS A 300 -1.04 4.93 -30.47
C LYS A 300 -0.45 3.59 -30.06
N THR A 301 0.35 3.01 -30.96
CA THR A 301 1.08 1.78 -30.66
C THR A 301 2.08 2.03 -29.55
N SER A 302 1.89 1.34 -28.43
CA SER A 302 2.78 1.38 -27.27
C SER A 302 3.62 0.12 -27.21
N SER A 303 4.85 0.23 -26.70
CA SER A 303 5.67 -0.90 -26.30
C SER A 303 5.39 -1.25 -24.83
N PHE A 304 5.66 -2.49 -24.44
CA PHE A 304 5.65 -2.84 -23.02
C PHE A 304 6.75 -2.05 -22.30
N PRO A 305 6.51 -1.59 -21.06
CA PRO A 305 7.57 -1.11 -20.21
C PRO A 305 8.65 -2.19 -20.04
N LYS A 306 9.93 -1.78 -20.04
CA LYS A 306 11.06 -2.71 -19.94
C LYS A 306 10.98 -3.64 -18.72
N LYS A 307 10.40 -3.15 -17.62
CA LYS A 307 10.36 -3.83 -16.32
C LYS A 307 8.97 -4.38 -15.94
N CYS A 308 8.07 -4.58 -16.91
CA CYS A 308 6.75 -5.16 -16.64
C CYS A 308 6.86 -6.65 -16.21
N VAL A 309 6.07 -7.05 -15.22
CA VAL A 309 5.82 -8.48 -14.91
C VAL A 309 4.58 -8.96 -15.65
N HIS A 310 4.66 -10.18 -16.17
CA HIS A 310 3.54 -10.86 -16.83
C HIS A 310 3.37 -12.25 -16.23
N TRP A 311 2.21 -12.49 -15.63
CA TRP A 311 1.78 -13.79 -15.15
C TRP A 311 0.69 -14.35 -16.04
N PRO A 312 0.97 -15.43 -16.81
CA PRO A 312 -0.10 -16.20 -17.41
C PRO A 312 -0.87 -16.91 -16.29
N LEU A 313 -2.19 -16.72 -16.27
CA LEU A 313 -3.11 -17.35 -15.34
C LEU A 313 -3.86 -18.49 -16.05
N THR A 314 -3.12 -19.26 -16.85
CA THR A 314 -3.64 -20.43 -17.55
C THR A 314 -3.79 -21.58 -16.56
N TYR A 315 -4.94 -22.25 -16.57
CA TYR A 315 -5.25 -23.40 -15.72
C TYR A 315 -4.08 -24.39 -15.66
N VAL A 316 -3.45 -24.49 -14.49
CA VAL A 316 -2.57 -25.60 -14.19
C VAL A 316 -3.34 -26.52 -13.26
N ASN A 317 -3.59 -27.76 -13.69
CA ASN A 317 -4.13 -28.83 -12.84
C ASN A 317 -3.06 -29.31 -11.85
N VAL A 318 -2.51 -28.40 -11.05
CA VAL A 318 -1.68 -28.73 -9.89
C VAL A 318 -2.53 -28.37 -8.68
N TYR A 319 -3.31 -29.36 -8.25
CA TYR A 319 -3.84 -29.34 -6.90
C TYR A 319 -2.65 -29.60 -5.99
N LEU A 320 -2.40 -28.70 -5.05
CA LEU A 320 -1.64 -29.11 -3.89
C LEU A 320 -2.49 -30.19 -3.19
N THR A 321 -1.86 -31.31 -2.81
CA THR A 321 -2.50 -32.36 -2.02
C THR A 321 -1.66 -32.67 -0.77
N GLY A 322 -2.19 -32.44 0.44
CA GLY A 322 -1.56 -32.84 1.71
C GLY A 322 -1.81 -31.89 2.90
N ASP A 323 -1.19 -32.20 4.05
CA ASP A 323 -1.26 -31.41 5.30
C ASP A 323 -0.60 -30.01 5.19
N SER A 324 0.33 -29.84 4.25
CA SER A 324 0.91 -28.55 3.87
C SER A 324 -0.17 -27.56 3.40
N ASP A 325 -1.20 -28.08 2.74
CA ASP A 325 -2.22 -27.26 2.09
C ASP A 325 -3.20 -26.76 3.11
N LYS A 326 -3.64 -27.62 4.04
CA LYS A 326 -4.51 -27.23 5.14
C LYS A 326 -3.89 -26.08 5.94
N LYS A 327 -2.57 -26.09 6.15
CA LYS A 327 -1.86 -25.02 6.86
C LYS A 327 -1.71 -23.75 6.03
N PHE A 328 -1.42 -23.86 4.74
CA PHE A 328 -1.47 -22.72 3.83
C PHE A 328 -2.88 -22.11 3.74
N TRP A 329 -3.92 -22.96 3.80
CA TRP A 329 -5.32 -22.55 3.83
C TRP A 329 -5.69 -21.82 5.10
N GLU A 330 -5.36 -22.37 6.27
CA GLU A 330 -5.53 -21.69 7.55
C GLU A 330 -4.82 -20.33 7.54
N PHE A 331 -3.67 -20.22 6.87
CA PHE A 331 -2.94 -18.98 6.73
C PHE A 331 -3.61 -17.95 5.78
N ILE A 332 -3.97 -18.32 4.55
CA ILE A 332 -4.63 -17.39 3.61
C ILE A 332 -6.04 -17.01 4.09
N SER A 333 -6.78 -17.95 4.67
CA SER A 333 -8.13 -17.69 5.20
C SER A 333 -8.10 -16.75 6.41
N THR A 334 -7.03 -16.73 7.20
CA THR A 334 -6.87 -15.80 8.33
C THR A 334 -6.43 -14.41 7.88
N THR A 335 -5.63 -14.28 6.81
CA THR A 335 -5.19 -12.96 6.29
C THR A 335 -6.22 -12.30 5.40
N LYS A 336 -7.16 -13.06 4.80
CA LYS A 336 -8.18 -12.57 3.84
C LYS A 336 -7.58 -11.77 2.68
N SER A 337 -6.32 -12.05 2.33
CA SER A 337 -5.61 -11.36 1.25
C SER A 337 -4.66 -12.31 0.53
N ASN A 338 -4.45 -12.09 -0.78
CA ASN A 338 -3.40 -12.72 -1.57
C ASN A 338 -2.02 -12.04 -1.37
N THR A 339 -1.91 -11.17 -0.36
CA THR A 339 -0.70 -10.48 0.03
C THR A 339 -0.29 -10.87 1.43
N LEU A 340 0.99 -11.17 1.64
CA LEU A 340 1.57 -11.32 2.97
C LEU A 340 2.45 -10.11 3.30
N ILE A 341 2.13 -9.37 4.35
CA ILE A 341 2.98 -8.24 4.78
C ILE A 341 4.27 -8.81 5.39
N ILE A 342 5.37 -8.77 4.64
CA ILE A 342 6.67 -9.34 5.04
C ILE A 342 7.28 -8.51 6.17
N ASP A 343 7.10 -7.19 6.14
CA ASP A 343 7.62 -6.28 7.17
C ASP A 343 7.06 -6.63 8.57
N ASN A 344 5.80 -7.08 8.68
CA ASN A 344 5.18 -7.46 9.96
C ASN A 344 5.69 -8.79 10.52
N ILE A 345 6.23 -9.67 9.67
CA ILE A 345 6.79 -10.96 10.11
C ILE A 345 8.17 -10.77 10.72
N LEU A 346 8.92 -9.77 10.25
CA LEU A 346 10.30 -9.53 10.66
C LEU A 346 10.40 -8.70 11.95
N ASP A 347 9.35 -7.96 12.33
CA ASP A 347 9.43 -6.96 13.40
C ASP A 347 9.13 -7.49 14.82
N ARG A 348 8.80 -8.77 15.01
CA ARG A 348 8.58 -9.36 16.35
C ARG A 348 9.02 -10.81 16.42
N ASN A 349 9.39 -11.27 17.62
CA ASN A 349 9.57 -12.67 17.99
C ASN A 349 8.32 -13.52 17.67
N VAL A 350 8.09 -13.86 16.40
CA VAL A 350 6.94 -14.69 16.00
C VAL A 350 7.33 -16.17 16.14
N HIS A 351 6.51 -16.88 16.91
CA HIS A 351 6.61 -18.30 17.25
C HIS A 351 6.80 -19.23 16.03
N LYS A 352 7.32 -20.43 16.30
CA LYS A 352 7.55 -21.57 15.38
C LYS A 352 6.44 -21.89 14.34
N SER A 353 5.23 -21.36 14.46
CA SER A 353 4.22 -21.44 13.39
C SER A 353 4.60 -20.64 12.13
N THR A 354 5.47 -19.64 12.23
CA THR A 354 6.08 -18.92 11.09
C THR A 354 7.06 -19.79 10.30
N ILE A 355 7.59 -20.87 10.89
CA ILE A 355 8.55 -21.79 10.24
C ILE A 355 7.85 -22.63 9.15
N LEU A 356 6.52 -22.85 9.26
CA LEU A 356 5.71 -23.46 8.21
C LEU A 356 5.61 -22.57 6.94
N ASN A 357 6.01 -21.30 7.01
CA ASN A 357 6.09 -20.44 5.83
C ASN A 357 7.28 -20.76 4.92
N ASN A 358 8.38 -21.38 5.40
CA ASN A 358 9.60 -21.45 4.59
C ASN A 358 9.47 -22.32 3.32
N GLU A 359 8.70 -23.41 3.34
CA GLU A 359 8.46 -24.25 2.14
C GLU A 359 7.55 -23.56 1.10
N PHE A 360 6.59 -22.76 1.55
CA PHE A 360 5.70 -21.99 0.66
C PHE A 360 6.33 -20.69 0.15
N LEU A 361 7.18 -20.06 0.97
CA LEU A 361 7.99 -18.91 0.56
C LEU A 361 9.01 -19.34 -0.50
N SER A 362 9.64 -20.51 -0.34
CA SER A 362 10.67 -21.02 -1.27
C SER A 362 10.11 -21.68 -2.53
N SER A 363 8.83 -22.06 -2.55
CA SER A 363 8.17 -22.54 -3.77
C SER A 363 7.81 -21.35 -4.66
N ASN A 364 7.89 -21.52 -5.97
CA ASN A 364 7.78 -20.50 -7.03
C ASN A 364 6.44 -19.71 -7.08
N HIS A 365 5.70 -19.58 -5.99
CA HIS A 365 4.35 -19.05 -5.92
C HIS A 365 4.29 -17.61 -5.38
N MET A 366 5.34 -17.14 -4.70
CA MET A 366 5.40 -15.80 -4.12
C MET A 366 6.38 -14.90 -4.88
N TYR A 367 6.00 -13.64 -5.02
CA TYR A 367 6.86 -12.57 -5.51
C TYR A 367 6.93 -11.44 -4.48
N LEU A 368 8.12 -10.92 -4.18
CA LEU A 368 8.27 -9.78 -3.26
C LEU A 368 7.85 -8.48 -3.95
N TYR A 369 6.64 -8.01 -3.66
CA TYR A 369 6.04 -6.82 -4.26
C TYR A 369 6.32 -5.56 -3.42
N PRO A 370 6.85 -4.48 -4.02
CA PRO A 370 7.07 -3.22 -3.34
C PRO A 370 5.79 -2.38 -3.33
N VAL A 371 5.27 -2.10 -2.14
CA VAL A 371 4.17 -1.15 -1.94
C VAL A 371 4.76 0.23 -1.75
N ILE A 372 4.37 1.19 -2.60
CA ILE A 372 4.86 2.57 -2.52
C ILE A 372 3.75 3.53 -2.13
N ASN A 373 4.02 4.37 -1.12
CA ASN A 373 3.12 5.43 -0.66
C ASN A 373 3.87 6.76 -0.51
N ASN A 374 3.15 7.84 -0.18
CA ASN A 374 3.71 9.13 0.22
C ASN A 374 4.66 9.80 -0.81
N ILE A 375 4.50 9.43 -2.08
CA ILE A 375 5.30 9.94 -3.22
C ILE A 375 4.47 10.82 -4.17
N GLY A 376 3.27 11.27 -3.79
CA GLY A 376 2.42 12.14 -4.63
C GLY A 376 1.59 11.42 -5.70
N LEU A 377 1.27 10.16 -5.47
CA LEU A 377 0.34 9.36 -6.28
C LEU A 377 -1.03 9.28 -5.60
N ASP A 378 -1.71 10.43 -5.52
CA ASP A 378 -2.88 10.63 -4.65
C ASP A 378 -4.16 9.93 -5.11
N PHE A 379 -4.22 9.49 -6.38
CA PHE A 379 -5.42 8.91 -6.98
C PHE A 379 -5.18 7.47 -7.37
N LYS A 380 -6.08 6.59 -6.93
CA LYS A 380 -6.18 5.21 -7.40
C LYS A 380 -7.38 5.17 -8.32
N VAL A 381 -7.16 4.77 -9.57
CA VAL A 381 -8.21 4.74 -10.58
C VAL A 381 -8.37 3.31 -11.04
N SER A 382 -9.59 2.78 -10.93
CA SER A 382 -9.94 1.50 -11.53
C SER A 382 -10.60 1.70 -12.87
N ILE A 383 -10.16 0.97 -13.87
CA ILE A 383 -10.66 1.10 -15.24
C ILE A 383 -11.04 -0.27 -15.76
N ARG A 384 -12.31 -0.44 -16.10
CA ARG A 384 -12.76 -1.55 -16.95
C ARG A 384 -12.78 -1.09 -18.39
N PHE A 385 -12.35 -1.95 -19.30
CA PHE A 385 -12.44 -1.71 -20.73
C PHE A 385 -12.68 -3.03 -21.47
N SER A 386 -13.43 -2.93 -22.57
CA SER A 386 -13.70 -4.04 -23.48
C SER A 386 -13.40 -3.57 -24.89
N THR A 387 -12.77 -4.40 -25.73
CA THR A 387 -12.71 -4.15 -27.17
C THR A 387 -12.35 -5.40 -27.94
N LYS A 388 -13.09 -5.65 -29.04
CA LYS A 388 -12.78 -6.75 -29.97
C LYS A 388 -11.58 -6.43 -30.88
N LYS A 389 -11.13 -5.18 -30.93
CA LYS A 389 -9.97 -4.76 -31.73
C LYS A 389 -8.68 -5.16 -31.01
N LYS A 390 -8.14 -6.35 -31.29
CA LYS A 390 -6.95 -6.91 -30.61
C LYS A 390 -5.77 -5.95 -30.47
N ASN A 391 -5.44 -5.20 -31.54
CA ASN A 391 -4.33 -4.24 -31.49
C ASN A 391 -4.61 -3.08 -30.53
N LEU A 392 -5.84 -2.55 -30.53
CA LEU A 392 -6.26 -1.50 -29.61
C LEU A 392 -6.30 -2.02 -28.17
N PHE A 393 -6.83 -3.23 -27.95
CA PHE A 393 -6.82 -3.88 -26.63
C PHE A 393 -5.41 -3.91 -26.05
N MET A 394 -4.44 -4.41 -26.83
CA MET A 394 -3.05 -4.48 -26.39
C MET A 394 -2.40 -3.11 -26.24
N ASN A 395 -2.78 -2.10 -27.04
CA ASN A 395 -2.30 -0.74 -26.86
C ASN A 395 -2.81 -0.14 -25.54
N ILE A 396 -4.07 -0.40 -25.17
CA ILE A 396 -4.62 0.02 -23.88
C ILE A 396 -3.86 -0.65 -22.74
N VAL A 397 -3.72 -1.98 -22.77
CA VAL A 397 -2.98 -2.75 -21.74
C VAL A 397 -1.56 -2.20 -21.56
N LYS A 398 -0.81 -2.03 -22.65
CA LYS A 398 0.57 -1.53 -22.59
C LYS A 398 0.64 -0.10 -22.09
N SER A 399 -0.27 0.76 -22.50
CA SER A 399 -0.33 2.17 -22.09
C SER A 399 -0.65 2.30 -20.61
N LEU A 400 -1.58 1.50 -20.08
CA LEU A 400 -1.87 1.44 -18.64
C LEU A 400 -0.64 1.03 -17.81
N LEU A 401 0.21 0.14 -18.34
CA LEU A 401 1.41 -0.31 -17.63
C LEU A 401 2.53 0.75 -17.58
N HIS A 402 2.43 1.86 -18.31
CA HIS A 402 3.36 3.00 -18.21
C HIS A 402 3.04 3.94 -17.04
N PHE A 403 1.90 3.77 -16.37
CA PHE A 403 1.61 4.51 -15.16
C PHE A 403 2.58 4.14 -14.01
N PRO A 404 2.78 5.03 -13.03
CA PRO A 404 3.71 4.83 -11.93
C PRO A 404 3.52 3.52 -11.17
N ILE A 405 2.27 3.14 -10.89
CA ILE A 405 1.91 1.84 -10.33
C ILE A 405 0.70 1.37 -11.12
N ALA A 406 0.78 0.18 -11.69
CA ALA A 406 -0.27 -0.38 -12.53
C ALA A 406 -0.42 -1.88 -12.32
N HIS A 407 -1.67 -2.33 -12.21
CA HIS A 407 -2.08 -3.72 -12.35
C HIS A 407 -3.10 -3.79 -13.47
N VAL A 408 -2.92 -4.71 -14.42
CA VAL A 408 -3.85 -4.96 -15.52
C VAL A 408 -4.15 -6.44 -15.55
N PHE A 409 -5.41 -6.77 -15.32
CA PHE A 409 -5.97 -8.10 -15.40
C PHE A 409 -6.75 -8.19 -16.71
N SER A 410 -6.52 -9.24 -17.49
CA SER A 410 -7.10 -9.32 -18.82
C SER A 410 -7.53 -10.72 -19.19
N ASN A 411 -8.54 -10.77 -20.05
CA ASN A 411 -8.83 -11.87 -20.91
C ASN A 411 -8.71 -11.42 -22.37
N GLU A 412 -7.54 -11.66 -22.97
CA GLU A 412 -7.26 -11.24 -24.35
C GLU A 412 -8.15 -11.93 -25.39
N GLU A 413 -8.67 -13.12 -25.09
CA GLU A 413 -9.55 -13.87 -26.00
C GLU A 413 -10.90 -13.16 -26.15
N PHE A 414 -11.47 -12.73 -25.02
CA PHE A 414 -12.74 -11.99 -25.01
C PHE A 414 -12.55 -10.48 -25.23
N GLY A 415 -11.31 -9.99 -25.19
CA GLY A 415 -11.01 -8.56 -25.31
C GLY A 415 -11.47 -7.75 -24.10
N GLU A 416 -11.45 -8.37 -22.92
CA GLU A 416 -11.92 -7.78 -21.66
C GLU A 416 -10.74 -7.51 -20.73
N GLY A 417 -10.75 -6.34 -20.10
CA GLY A 417 -9.66 -5.87 -19.27
C GLY A 417 -10.16 -5.06 -18.10
N PHE A 418 -9.47 -5.22 -16.98
CA PHE A 418 -9.68 -4.44 -15.78
C PHE A 418 -8.34 -4.06 -15.17
N SER A 419 -8.21 -2.82 -14.72
CA SER A 419 -6.95 -2.30 -14.22
C SER A 419 -7.12 -1.45 -12.98
N TYR A 420 -6.05 -1.39 -12.19
CA TYR A 420 -5.84 -0.45 -11.11
C TYR A 420 -4.57 0.33 -11.42
N ILE A 421 -4.68 1.65 -11.51
CA ILE A 421 -3.53 2.53 -11.74
C ILE A 421 -3.45 3.59 -10.66
N HIS A 422 -2.23 4.00 -10.32
CA HIS A 422 -1.99 5.14 -9.46
C HIS A 422 -1.58 6.34 -10.31
N VAL A 423 -2.20 7.49 -10.05
CA VAL A 423 -2.13 8.67 -10.91
C VAL A 423 -1.74 9.90 -10.09
N PRO A 424 -0.74 10.69 -10.53
CA PRO A 424 -0.47 12.00 -9.94
C PRO A 424 -1.66 12.94 -10.07
N ARG A 425 -1.95 13.74 -9.03
CA ARG A 425 -3.12 14.63 -8.99
C ARG A 425 -3.27 15.53 -10.22
N HIS A 426 -2.17 16.12 -10.69
CA HIS A 426 -2.17 17.08 -11.80
C HIS A 426 -2.48 16.46 -13.17
N THR A 427 -2.48 15.13 -13.30
CA THR A 427 -2.76 14.44 -14.58
C THR A 427 -4.14 13.79 -14.66
N VAL A 428 -4.90 13.82 -13.57
CA VAL A 428 -6.21 13.16 -13.48
C VAL A 428 -7.21 13.72 -14.50
N SER A 429 -7.26 15.03 -14.71
CA SER A 429 -8.16 15.62 -15.72
C SER A 429 -7.83 15.14 -17.14
N TYR A 430 -6.55 15.16 -17.52
CA TYR A 430 -6.08 14.69 -18.82
C TYR A 430 -6.33 13.19 -19.02
N LEU A 431 -6.32 12.42 -17.93
CA LEU A 431 -6.68 11.00 -17.97
C LEU A 431 -8.15 10.80 -18.36
N PHE A 432 -9.06 11.60 -17.78
CA PHE A 432 -10.47 11.55 -18.15
C PHE A 432 -10.70 11.95 -19.60
N GLU A 433 -10.04 13.00 -20.07
CA GLU A 433 -10.09 13.41 -21.48
C GLU A 433 -9.62 12.27 -22.41
N ALA A 434 -8.49 11.63 -22.09
CA ALA A 434 -7.99 10.51 -22.86
C ALA A 434 -8.97 9.32 -22.89
N PHE A 435 -9.70 9.07 -21.80
CA PHE A 435 -10.74 8.05 -21.78
C PHE A 435 -11.99 8.42 -22.58
N GLU A 436 -12.38 9.69 -22.59
CA GLU A 436 -13.48 10.16 -23.45
C GLU A 436 -13.14 10.03 -24.93
N ASP A 437 -11.90 10.35 -25.32
CA ASP A 437 -11.43 10.13 -26.70
C ASP A 437 -11.43 8.64 -27.08
N LEU A 438 -10.99 7.78 -26.17
CA LEU A 438 -11.10 6.32 -26.32
C LEU A 438 -12.54 5.87 -26.50
N LYS A 439 -13.48 6.36 -25.67
CA LYS A 439 -14.90 5.98 -25.77
C LYS A 439 -15.48 6.36 -27.13
N ARG A 440 -15.12 7.54 -27.66
CA ARG A 440 -15.54 7.98 -29.01
C ARG A 440 -15.03 7.03 -30.09
N GLU A 441 -13.75 6.64 -30.02
CA GLU A 441 -13.14 5.66 -30.95
C GLU A 441 -13.67 4.23 -30.80
N LEU A 442 -14.20 3.91 -29.62
CA LEU A 442 -14.76 2.62 -29.24
C LEU A 442 -16.28 2.50 -29.47
N ALA A 443 -16.92 3.53 -30.03
CA ALA A 443 -18.34 3.52 -30.33
C ALA A 443 -18.68 2.42 -31.35
N PHE A 444 -19.05 1.22 -30.85
CA PHE A 444 -20.14 0.37 -31.33
C PHE A 444 -20.40 -0.89 -30.48
N LYS A 445 -19.67 -1.16 -29.36
CA LYS A 445 -20.02 -2.28 -28.44
C LYS A 445 -19.33 -2.35 -27.06
N SER A 446 -18.60 -1.32 -26.63
CA SER A 446 -17.69 -1.43 -25.47
C SER A 446 -17.88 -0.32 -24.42
N ASN A 447 -17.79 -0.72 -23.15
CA ASN A 447 -17.89 0.16 -21.99
C ASN A 447 -16.50 0.44 -21.40
N ILE A 448 -16.13 1.72 -21.24
CA ILE A 448 -15.06 2.13 -20.31
C ILE A 448 -15.72 2.72 -19.07
N GLN A 449 -15.53 2.07 -17.93
CA GLN A 449 -15.99 2.57 -16.63
C GLN A 449 -14.78 2.97 -15.80
N VAL A 450 -14.74 4.23 -15.39
CA VAL A 450 -13.70 4.77 -14.51
C VAL A 450 -14.29 4.89 -13.10
N LEU A 451 -13.59 4.33 -12.12
CA LEU A 451 -13.98 4.34 -10.71
C LEU A 451 -12.84 5.00 -9.94
N ILE A 452 -13.16 6.00 -9.11
CA ILE A 452 -12.22 6.82 -8.35
C ILE A 452 -12.34 6.51 -6.87
#